data_AF-M0G6F6-F1
#
_entry.id   AF-M0G6F6-F1
#
_cell.length_a   1.000
_cell.length_b   1.000
_cell.length_c   1.000
_cell.angle_alpha   90.00
_cell.angle_beta   90.00
_cell.angle_gamma   90.00
#
_symmetry.space_group_name_H-M   'P 1'
#
loop_
_entity.id
_entity.type
_entity.pdbx_description
1 polymer ?
#
loop_
_entity_poly.entity_id
_entity_poly.type
_entity_poly.pdbx_seq_one_letter_code
_entity_poly.pdbx_strand_id
1 'polypeptide(L)'
;MTDEELAKDLGPLAALTIGIGTMIGAGIFVLPGAAVQQAGPLAAAAFVLGGVIALLTAMSASELGTAMPKSGGAYYYINLHVADDRDAGEQFLREWADERGLGDATLTVETGDVERAIESHATDASLLVVGATERGLLSRLVRGTVVMDVVDDVECSVLLAERSRARSIRERLFG
;
A
#
# COMPACT_ATOMS: atom_id res chain seq x y z
N MET A 1 18.53 -23.04 9.67
CA MET A 1 19.13 -21.96 8.86
C MET A 1 19.45 -20.85 9.82
N THR A 2 20.72 -20.55 10.04
CA THR A 2 21.15 -19.34 10.73
C THR A 2 20.75 -18.16 9.85
N ASP A 3 19.88 -17.28 10.35
CA ASP A 3 19.61 -15.99 9.70
C ASP A 3 20.93 -15.22 9.61
N GLU A 4 21.53 -15.14 8.42
CA GLU A 4 22.59 -14.16 8.15
C GLU A 4 21.91 -12.79 8.09
N GLU A 5 22.00 -12.05 9.19
CA GLU A 5 21.49 -10.68 9.26
C GLU A 5 22.32 -9.81 8.30
N LEU A 6 21.68 -9.24 7.27
CA LEU A 6 22.37 -8.33 6.35
C LEU A 6 22.92 -7.11 7.11
N ALA A 7 24.16 -6.74 6.81
CA ALA A 7 24.75 -5.53 7.33
C ALA A 7 23.96 -4.28 6.86
N LYS A 8 23.53 -3.46 7.83
CA LYS A 8 22.74 -2.23 7.59
C LYS A 8 23.66 -1.07 7.17
N ASP A 9 24.39 -1.24 6.08
CA ASP A 9 25.46 -0.31 5.66
C ASP A 9 25.02 0.71 4.59
N LEU A 10 23.75 0.68 4.19
CA LEU A 10 23.20 1.62 3.22
C LEU A 10 22.97 2.99 3.87
N GLY A 11 23.89 3.92 3.60
CA GLY A 11 23.70 5.34 3.96
C GLY A 11 22.62 6.04 3.12
N PRO A 12 22.19 7.25 3.52
CA PRO A 12 21.12 7.99 2.86
C PRO A 12 21.34 8.23 1.37
N LEU A 13 22.59 8.49 0.96
CA LEU A 13 22.94 8.74 -0.44
C LEU A 13 22.83 7.46 -1.28
N ALA A 14 23.22 6.31 -0.72
CA ALA A 14 23.07 5.01 -1.38
C ALA A 14 21.58 4.67 -1.54
N ALA A 15 20.79 4.84 -0.48
CA ALA A 15 19.34 4.65 -0.51
C ALA A 15 18.65 5.58 -1.53
N LEU A 16 19.01 6.87 -1.56
CA LEU A 16 18.50 7.84 -2.53
C LEU A 16 18.83 7.42 -3.96
N THR A 17 20.06 6.98 -4.21
CA THR A 17 20.52 6.57 -5.54
C THR A 17 19.77 5.33 -6.02
N ILE A 18 19.55 4.36 -5.13
CA ILE A 18 18.72 3.18 -5.41
C ILE A 18 17.28 3.60 -5.74
N GLY A 19 16.69 4.50 -4.95
CA GLY A 19 15.34 5.03 -5.20
C GLY A 19 15.22 5.75 -6.55
N ILE A 20 16.15 6.64 -6.87
CA ILE A 20 16.18 7.34 -8.16
C ILE A 20 16.39 6.35 -9.31
N GLY A 21 17.33 5.42 -9.19
CA GLY A 21 17.62 4.43 -10.21
C GLY A 21 16.43 3.51 -10.51
N THR A 22 15.64 3.16 -9.49
CA THR A 22 14.41 2.36 -9.67
C THR A 22 13.26 3.16 -10.26
N MET A 23 13.16 4.48 -9.99
CA MET A 23 12.15 5.37 -10.58
C MET A 23 12.43 5.75 -12.05
N ILE A 24 13.71 5.95 -12.42
CA ILE A 24 14.14 6.18 -13.81
C ILE A 24 14.14 4.83 -14.56
N GLY A 25 12.98 4.18 -14.64
CA GLY A 25 12.75 2.96 -15.41
C GLY A 25 12.43 3.25 -16.86
N ALA A 26 11.84 2.26 -17.56
CA ALA A 26 11.42 2.42 -18.96
C ALA A 26 10.40 3.55 -19.17
N GLY A 27 9.62 3.90 -18.14
CA GLY A 27 8.53 4.88 -18.22
C GLY A 27 8.96 6.27 -18.70
N ILE A 28 10.10 6.79 -18.23
CA ILE A 28 10.57 8.13 -18.62
C ILE A 28 11.00 8.22 -20.08
N PHE A 29 11.33 7.08 -20.71
CA PHE A 29 11.74 7.06 -22.12
C PHE A 29 10.55 6.96 -23.08
N VAL A 30 9.37 6.53 -22.59
CA VAL A 30 8.19 6.28 -23.42
C VAL A 30 7.09 7.33 -23.19
N LEU A 31 6.82 7.66 -21.91
CA LEU A 31 5.67 8.48 -21.54
C LEU A 31 5.76 9.96 -21.95
N PRO A 32 6.93 10.63 -21.94
CA PRO A 32 7.01 12.02 -22.37
C PRO A 32 6.59 12.23 -23.83
N GLY A 33 6.90 11.28 -24.71
CA GLY A 33 6.48 11.36 -26.11
C GLY A 33 4.96 11.33 -26.29
N ALA A 34 4.27 10.45 -25.54
CA ALA A 34 2.81 10.40 -25.53
C ALA A 34 2.19 11.64 -24.87
N ALA A 35 2.80 12.16 -23.80
CA ALA A 35 2.35 13.36 -23.11
C ALA A 35 2.48 14.60 -23.99
N VAL A 36 3.60 14.78 -24.70
CA VAL A 36 3.81 15.91 -25.62
C VAL A 36 2.87 15.82 -26.83
N GLN A 37 2.57 14.63 -27.34
CA GLN A 37 1.60 14.48 -28.44
C GLN A 37 0.18 14.95 -28.04
N GLN A 38 -0.20 14.78 -26.78
CA GLN A 38 -1.53 15.18 -26.29
C GLN A 38 -1.56 16.62 -25.78
N ALA A 39 -0.57 17.03 -24.97
CA ALA A 39 -0.56 18.30 -24.25
C ALA A 39 0.42 19.34 -24.84
N GLY A 40 1.23 18.97 -25.83
CA GLY A 40 2.25 19.84 -26.40
C GLY A 40 3.27 20.30 -25.34
N PRO A 41 3.72 21.57 -25.38
CA PRO A 41 4.64 22.13 -24.38
C PRO A 41 4.13 22.08 -22.93
N LEU A 42 2.80 22.00 -22.73
CA LEU A 42 2.19 21.90 -21.39
C LEU A 42 2.45 20.54 -20.72
N ALA A 43 2.94 19.54 -21.47
CA ALA A 43 3.36 18.26 -20.90
C ALA A 43 4.38 18.44 -19.77
N ALA A 44 5.31 19.41 -19.89
CA ALA A 44 6.27 19.71 -18.82
C ALA A 44 5.57 20.17 -17.53
N ALA A 45 4.54 21.01 -17.64
CA ALA A 45 3.75 21.45 -16.49
C ALA A 45 2.95 20.29 -15.89
N ALA A 46 2.40 19.38 -16.71
CA ALA A 46 1.73 18.17 -16.23
C ALA A 46 2.68 17.23 -15.47
N PHE A 47 3.92 17.06 -15.93
CA PHE A 47 4.94 16.30 -15.20
C PHE A 47 5.30 16.94 -13.86
N VAL A 48 5.43 18.27 -13.81
CA VAL A 48 5.66 18.99 -12.54
C VAL A 48 4.50 18.77 -11.58
N LEU A 49 3.26 18.92 -12.05
CA LEU A 49 2.07 18.68 -11.24
C LEU A 49 2.01 17.24 -10.72
N GLY A 50 2.27 16.25 -11.58
CA GLY A 50 2.36 14.85 -11.18
C GLY A 50 3.46 14.58 -10.15
N GLY A 51 4.60 15.26 -10.28
CA GLY A 51 5.69 15.20 -9.29
C GLY A 51 5.30 15.78 -7.94
N VAL A 52 4.54 16.87 -7.92
CA VAL A 52 4.00 17.44 -6.67
C VAL A 52 3.04 16.46 -6.00
N ILE A 53 2.12 15.85 -6.77
CA ILE A 53 1.20 14.84 -6.23
C ILE A 53 1.98 13.64 -5.66
N ALA A 54 2.96 13.13 -6.40
CA ALA A 54 3.80 12.02 -5.96
C ALA A 54 4.59 12.36 -4.68
N LEU A 55 5.01 13.61 -4.50
CA LEU A 55 5.69 14.07 -3.29
C LEU A 55 4.77 14.00 -2.06
N LEU A 56 3.49 14.36 -2.20
CA LEU A 56 2.50 14.24 -1.12
C LEU A 56 2.33 12.77 -0.68
N THR A 57 2.22 11.86 -1.66
CA THR A 57 2.17 10.41 -1.38
C THR A 57 3.46 9.92 -0.72
N ALA A 58 4.63 10.40 -1.16
CA ALA A 58 5.91 10.03 -0.60
C ALA A 58 6.10 10.50 0.85
N MET A 59 5.57 11.66 1.21
CA MET A 59 5.57 12.13 2.61
C MET A 59 4.74 11.20 3.51
N SER A 60 3.54 10.82 3.07
CA SER A 60 2.69 9.87 3.80
C SER A 60 3.38 8.51 3.98
N ALA A 61 4.03 8.01 2.93
CA ALA A 61 4.80 6.77 3.01
C ALA A 61 6.07 6.89 3.89
N SER A 62 6.66 8.08 3.98
CA SER A 62 7.82 8.35 4.85
C SER A 62 7.44 8.31 6.33
N GLU A 63 6.26 8.81 6.70
CA GLU A 63 5.75 8.70 8.07
C GLU A 63 5.58 7.23 8.47
N LEU A 64 4.95 6.41 7.61
CA LEU A 64 4.84 4.96 7.82
C LEU A 64 6.21 4.28 7.90
N GLY A 65 7.15 4.63 7.01
CA GLY A 65 8.48 4.04 6.99
C GLY A 65 9.32 4.36 8.23
N THR A 66 9.09 5.52 8.84
CA THR A 66 9.77 5.92 10.09
C THR A 66 9.10 5.37 11.33
N ALA A 67 7.76 5.30 11.36
CA ALA A 67 6.99 4.67 12.45
C ALA A 67 7.15 3.15 12.48
N MET A 68 7.32 2.51 11.31
CA MET A 68 7.41 1.06 11.16
C MET A 68 8.74 0.64 10.49
N PRO A 69 9.90 0.80 11.15
CA PRO A 69 11.24 0.67 10.55
C PRO A 69 11.71 -0.79 10.42
N LYS A 70 10.92 -1.64 9.77
CA LYS A 70 11.31 -3.00 9.38
C LYS A 70 11.26 -3.18 7.87
N SER A 71 12.12 -4.07 7.38
CA SER A 71 12.14 -4.44 5.97
C SER A 71 10.81 -5.08 5.56
N GLY A 72 10.23 -4.60 4.46
CA GLY A 72 8.97 -5.12 3.90
C GLY A 72 8.07 -4.07 3.25
N GLY A 73 8.33 -2.78 3.49
CA GLY A 73 7.59 -1.66 2.87
C GLY A 73 6.09 -1.75 3.14
N ALA A 74 5.29 -1.43 2.12
CA ALA A 74 3.84 -1.54 2.14
C ALA A 74 3.28 -2.86 2.71
N TYR A 75 3.93 -3.98 2.41
CA TYR A 75 3.52 -5.28 2.91
C TYR A 75 3.66 -5.39 4.43
N TYR A 76 4.68 -4.75 5.00
CA TYR A 76 4.86 -4.71 6.45
C TYR A 76 3.84 -3.81 7.15
N TYR A 77 3.37 -2.75 6.47
CA TYR A 77 2.42 -1.79 7.02
C TYR A 77 1.01 -2.38 7.19
N ILE A 78 0.67 -3.44 6.46
CA ILE A 78 -0.70 -3.96 6.43
C ILE A 78 -0.83 -5.22 7.28
N ASN A 79 -1.85 -5.23 8.14
CA ASN A 79 -2.37 -6.43 8.76
C ASN A 79 -3.90 -6.40 8.74
N LEU A 80 -4.53 -7.45 8.21
CA LEU A 80 -5.99 -7.59 8.20
C LEU A 80 -6.37 -8.77 9.08
N HIS A 81 -7.08 -8.48 10.17
CA HIS A 81 -7.68 -9.48 11.05
C HIS A 81 -9.20 -9.35 11.01
N VAL A 82 -9.88 -10.46 10.78
CA VAL A 82 -11.34 -10.55 10.86
C VAL A 82 -11.64 -11.34 12.12
N ALA A 83 -12.24 -10.69 13.11
CA ALA A 83 -12.68 -11.30 14.35
C ALA A 83 -14.19 -11.60 14.30
N ASP A 84 -14.61 -12.69 14.93
CA ASP A 84 -16.02 -13.09 15.00
C ASP A 84 -16.83 -12.21 15.96
N ASP A 85 -16.16 -11.54 16.90
CA ASP A 85 -16.75 -10.60 17.85
C ASP A 85 -15.89 -9.34 18.03
N ARG A 86 -16.53 -8.25 18.46
CA ARG A 86 -15.93 -6.92 18.57
C ARG A 86 -14.84 -6.87 19.65
N ASP A 87 -15.02 -7.59 20.75
CA ASP A 87 -14.10 -7.56 21.89
C ASP A 87 -12.78 -8.25 21.53
N ALA A 88 -12.85 -9.39 20.83
CA ALA A 88 -11.69 -10.07 20.26
C ALA A 88 -10.97 -9.20 19.23
N GLY A 89 -11.72 -8.48 18.38
CA GLY A 89 -11.16 -7.53 17.42
C GLY A 89 -10.41 -6.37 18.10
N GLU A 90 -11.00 -5.77 19.14
CA GLU A 90 -10.36 -4.69 19.91
C GLU A 90 -9.10 -5.17 20.63
N GLN A 91 -9.15 -6.36 21.25
CA GLN A 91 -7.99 -6.91 21.95
C GLN A 91 -6.84 -7.18 20.99
N PHE A 92 -7.12 -7.82 19.85
CA PHE A 92 -6.13 -8.05 18.82
C PHE A 92 -5.49 -6.75 18.32
N LEU A 93 -6.30 -5.72 18.01
CA LEU A 93 -5.78 -4.45 17.50
C LEU A 93 -4.88 -3.75 18.52
N ARG A 94 -5.23 -3.78 19.81
CA ARG A 94 -4.41 -3.19 20.88
C ARG A 94 -3.08 -3.92 21.03
N GLU A 95 -3.11 -5.25 21.14
CA GLU A 95 -1.89 -6.05 21.25
C GLU A 95 -0.98 -5.84 20.03
N TRP A 96 -1.56 -5.84 18.82
CA TRP A 96 -0.83 -5.58 17.59
C TRP A 96 -0.22 -4.17 17.55
N ALA A 97 -0.96 -3.14 17.95
CA ALA A 97 -0.46 -1.77 17.98
C ALA A 97 0.70 -1.61 18.98
N ASP A 98 0.56 -2.19 20.17
CA ASP A 98 1.57 -2.16 21.22
C ASP A 98 2.87 -2.86 20.80
N GLU A 99 2.78 -4.07 20.23
CA GLU A 99 3.93 -4.82 19.71
C GLU A 99 4.71 -4.07 18.63
N ARG A 100 4.04 -3.13 17.94
CA ARG A 100 4.59 -2.36 16.81
C ARG A 100 4.95 -0.93 17.18
N GLY A 101 4.73 -0.50 18.43
CA GLY A 101 5.01 0.85 18.88
C GLY A 101 4.07 1.91 18.30
N LEU A 102 2.84 1.53 17.97
CA LEU A 102 1.80 2.37 17.38
C LEU A 102 0.80 2.86 18.44
N GLY A 103 1.30 3.23 19.62
CA GLY A 103 0.46 3.60 20.76
C GLY A 103 -0.32 4.92 20.59
N ASP A 104 0.04 5.72 19.59
CA ASP A 104 -0.63 6.95 19.17
C ASP A 104 -1.60 6.75 18.00
N ALA A 105 -1.66 5.55 17.43
CA ALA A 105 -2.57 5.24 16.33
C ALA A 105 -4.04 5.23 16.81
N THR A 106 -4.93 5.75 15.96
CA THR A 106 -6.37 5.61 16.19
C THR A 106 -6.80 4.18 15.84
N LEU A 107 -7.29 3.45 16.83
CA LEU A 107 -7.76 2.07 16.67
C LEU A 107 -9.28 2.04 16.50
N THR A 108 -9.74 1.52 15.38
CA THR A 108 -11.17 1.44 15.06
C THR A 108 -11.58 -0.01 14.81
N VAL A 109 -12.67 -0.44 15.46
CA VAL A 109 -13.34 -1.72 15.18
C VAL A 109 -14.77 -1.45 14.76
N GLU A 110 -15.06 -1.72 13.49
CA GLU A 110 -16.38 -1.59 12.87
C GLU A 110 -16.99 -2.95 12.55
N THR A 111 -18.33 -3.02 12.64
CA THR A 111 -19.10 -4.21 12.25
C THR A 111 -20.12 -3.83 11.19
N GLY A 112 -20.28 -4.64 10.15
CA GLY A 112 -21.27 -4.41 9.09
C GLY A 112 -20.65 -4.41 7.71
N ASP A 113 -21.04 -3.44 6.89
CA ASP A 113 -20.55 -3.29 5.53
C ASP A 113 -19.12 -2.74 5.52
N VAL A 114 -18.17 -3.61 5.22
CA VAL A 114 -16.73 -3.32 5.25
C VAL A 114 -16.35 -2.24 4.24
N GLU A 115 -17.01 -2.19 3.08
CA GLU A 115 -16.69 -1.22 2.01
C GLU A 115 -17.04 0.19 2.46
N ARG A 116 -18.28 0.40 2.92
CA ARG A 116 -18.69 1.71 3.47
C ARG A 116 -17.88 2.12 4.70
N ALA A 117 -17.50 1.16 5.54
CA ALA A 117 -16.67 1.45 6.70
C ALA A 117 -15.27 1.93 6.27
N ILE A 118 -14.66 1.31 5.26
CA ILE A 118 -13.37 1.77 4.74
C ILE A 118 -13.50 3.13 4.06
N GLU A 119 -14.52 3.32 3.21
CA GLU A 119 -14.75 4.58 2.49
C GLU A 119 -14.90 5.77 3.44
N SER A 120 -15.75 5.64 4.47
CA SER A 120 -16.00 6.69 5.46
C SER A 120 -14.75 7.05 6.28
N HIS A 121 -13.90 6.07 6.60
CA HIS A 121 -12.64 6.34 7.31
C HIS A 121 -11.53 6.82 6.38
N ALA A 122 -11.60 6.51 5.08
CA ALA A 122 -10.63 6.94 4.09
C ALA A 122 -10.83 8.40 3.65
N THR A 123 -12.00 9.00 3.90
CA THR A 123 -12.30 10.40 3.53
C THR A 123 -11.29 11.39 4.11
N ASP A 124 -10.86 11.18 5.35
CA ASP A 124 -9.88 12.04 6.03
C ASP A 124 -8.43 11.56 5.87
N ALA A 125 -8.21 10.47 5.12
CA ALA A 125 -6.89 9.88 4.94
C ALA A 125 -6.20 10.39 3.67
N SER A 126 -4.90 10.68 3.74
CA SER A 126 -4.09 11.03 2.55
C SER A 126 -3.61 9.79 1.78
N LEU A 127 -3.55 8.65 2.46
CA LEU A 127 -3.07 7.38 1.93
C LEU A 127 -3.85 6.23 2.59
N LEU A 128 -4.50 5.41 1.78
CA LEU A 128 -5.09 4.15 2.20
C LEU A 128 -4.17 3.00 1.79
N VAL A 129 -3.76 2.17 2.74
CA VAL A 129 -2.94 0.98 2.45
C VAL A 129 -3.81 -0.26 2.65
N VAL A 130 -4.15 -0.97 1.57
CA VAL A 130 -5.06 -2.13 1.60
C VAL A 130 -4.31 -3.42 1.29
N GLY A 131 -4.53 -4.44 2.11
CA GLY A 131 -4.03 -5.79 1.88
C GLY A 131 -4.94 -6.53 0.92
N ALA A 132 -4.38 -7.06 -0.17
CA ALA A 132 -5.16 -7.89 -1.09
C ALA A 132 -5.56 -9.23 -0.42
N THR A 133 -6.86 -9.55 -0.43
CA THR A 133 -7.41 -10.76 0.20
C THR A 133 -6.96 -12.05 -0.51
N GLU A 134 -6.81 -13.15 0.24
CA GLU A 134 -6.18 -14.41 -0.19
C GLU A 134 -6.97 -15.27 -1.21
N ARG A 135 -7.93 -14.70 -1.93
CA ARG A 135 -8.82 -15.43 -2.85
C ARG A 135 -8.16 -15.73 -4.20
N GLY A 136 -8.33 -16.96 -4.72
CA GLY A 136 -7.82 -17.37 -6.04
C GLY A 136 -8.43 -16.54 -7.19
N LEU A 137 -7.71 -16.42 -8.31
CA LEU A 137 -8.09 -15.58 -9.46
C LEU A 137 -9.53 -15.80 -9.94
N LEU A 138 -10.00 -17.05 -9.99
CA LEU A 138 -11.38 -17.36 -10.42
C LEU A 138 -12.41 -16.90 -9.40
N SER A 139 -12.11 -17.01 -8.10
CA SER A 139 -13.00 -16.52 -7.05
C SER A 139 -13.07 -14.99 -7.00
N ARG A 140 -11.99 -14.29 -7.39
CA ARG A 140 -11.97 -12.84 -7.58
C ARG A 140 -12.81 -12.43 -8.81
N LEU A 141 -12.68 -13.15 -9.92
CA LEU A 141 -13.40 -12.85 -11.17
C LEU A 141 -14.93 -13.02 -11.04
N VAL A 142 -15.37 -13.98 -10.20
CA VAL A 142 -16.80 -14.34 -10.07
C VAL A 142 -17.52 -13.52 -9.00
N ARG A 143 -16.85 -13.12 -7.92
CA ARG A 143 -17.49 -12.46 -6.77
C ARG A 143 -17.15 -10.98 -6.61
N GLY A 144 -16.30 -10.43 -7.46
CA GLY A 144 -15.68 -9.14 -7.19
C GLY A 144 -14.74 -9.23 -5.98
N THR A 145 -14.08 -8.12 -5.67
CA THR A 145 -13.27 -8.03 -4.46
C THR A 145 -13.56 -6.69 -3.82
N VAL A 146 -13.91 -6.72 -2.53
CA VAL A 146 -13.99 -5.56 -1.62
C VAL A 146 -12.87 -4.55 -1.88
N VAL A 147 -11.67 -5.05 -2.21
CA VAL A 147 -10.50 -4.22 -2.50
C VAL A 147 -10.67 -3.37 -3.77
N MET A 148 -11.23 -3.91 -4.85
CA MET A 148 -11.42 -3.16 -6.10
C MET A 148 -12.60 -2.20 -5.97
N ASP A 149 -13.67 -2.62 -5.29
CA ASP A 149 -14.84 -1.76 -5.04
C ASP A 149 -14.43 -0.55 -4.16
N VAL A 150 -13.65 -0.80 -3.09
CA VAL A 150 -13.06 0.28 -2.27
C VAL A 150 -12.09 1.16 -3.06
N VAL A 151 -11.25 0.60 -3.93
CA VAL A 151 -10.28 1.39 -4.72
C VAL A 151 -10.98 2.37 -5.66
N ASP A 152 -12.14 1.99 -6.20
CA ASP A 152 -12.90 2.85 -7.11
C ASP A 152 -13.66 3.97 -6.37
N ASP A 153 -14.02 3.75 -5.10
CA ASP A 153 -14.87 4.67 -4.33
C ASP A 153 -14.09 5.62 -3.39
N VAL A 154 -12.81 5.36 -3.09
CA VAL A 154 -12.01 6.24 -2.20
C VAL A 154 -11.32 7.38 -2.94
N GLU A 155 -11.36 8.58 -2.35
CA GLU A 155 -10.77 9.80 -2.94
C GLU A 155 -9.27 9.99 -2.65
N CYS A 156 -8.63 9.05 -1.91
CA CYS A 156 -7.23 9.15 -1.52
C CYS A 156 -6.31 8.21 -2.31
N SER A 157 -5.00 8.38 -2.16
CA SER A 157 -4.03 7.47 -2.79
C SER A 157 -4.20 6.07 -2.18
N VAL A 158 -4.38 5.04 -3.01
CA VAL A 158 -4.46 3.65 -2.53
C VAL A 158 -3.18 2.89 -2.85
N LEU A 159 -2.59 2.28 -1.83
CA LEU A 159 -1.48 1.37 -1.97
C LEU A 159 -1.95 -0.05 -1.68
N LEU A 160 -1.91 -0.90 -2.71
CA LEU A 160 -2.21 -2.32 -2.60
C LEU A 160 -0.95 -3.12 -2.25
N ALA A 161 -0.97 -3.84 -1.13
CA ALA A 161 0.06 -4.83 -0.85
C ALA A 161 -0.47 -6.25 -0.97
N GLU A 162 0.25 -7.07 -1.73
CA GLU A 162 -0.01 -8.50 -1.85
C GLU A 162 1.19 -9.27 -1.29
N ARG A 163 0.92 -10.28 -0.44
CA ARG A 163 1.96 -11.12 0.13
C ARG A 163 2.55 -12.00 -0.98
N SER A 164 3.84 -11.84 -1.30
CA SER A 164 4.53 -12.79 -2.18
C SER A 164 4.55 -14.18 -1.52
N ARG A 165 3.87 -15.15 -2.13
CA ARG A 165 3.90 -16.56 -1.74
C ARG A 165 4.27 -17.41 -2.96
N ALA A 166 5.05 -18.46 -2.74
CA ALA A 166 5.24 -19.52 -3.72
C ALA A 166 3.96 -20.38 -3.80
N ARG A 167 2.92 -19.87 -4.46
CA ARG A 167 1.70 -20.64 -4.78
C ARG A 167 1.86 -21.30 -6.15
N SER A 168 1.49 -22.57 -6.23
CA SER A 168 1.35 -23.27 -7.51
C SER A 168 0.29 -22.61 -8.39
N ILE A 169 0.36 -22.78 -9.71
CA ILE A 169 -0.63 -22.23 -10.67
C ILE A 169 -2.06 -22.63 -10.27
N ARG A 170 -2.25 -23.82 -9.68
CA ARG A 170 -3.56 -24.33 -9.23
C ARG A 170 -4.08 -23.55 -8.02
N GLU A 171 -3.27 -23.33 -7.00
CA GLU A 171 -3.63 -22.51 -5.83
C GLU A 171 -3.89 -21.04 -6.24
N ARG A 172 -3.15 -20.53 -7.23
CA ARG A 172 -3.40 -19.18 -7.77
C ARG A 172 -4.75 -19.06 -8.46
N LEU A 173 -5.25 -20.11 -9.12
CA LEU A 173 -6.52 -20.09 -9.84
C LEU A 173 -7.72 -20.34 -8.91
N PHE A 174 -7.61 -21.26 -7.97
CA PHE A 174 -8.77 -21.76 -7.21
C PHE A 174 -8.77 -21.39 -5.72
N GLY A 175 -7.67 -20.84 -5.19
CA GLY A 175 -7.46 -20.64 -3.75
C GLY A 175 -6.56 -21.73 -3.19
#